data_AF-A0A1R1X413-F1
#
_entry.id   AF-A0A1R1X413-F1
#
_cell.length_a   1.000
_cell.length_b   1.000
_cell.length_c   1.000
_cell.angle_alpha   90.00
_cell.angle_beta   90.00
_cell.angle_gamma   90.00
#
_symmetry.space_group_name_H-M   'P 1'
#
loop_
_entity.id
_entity.type
_entity.pdbx_description
1 polymer ?
#
loop_
_entity_poly.entity_id
_entity_poly.type
_entity_poly.pdbx_seq_one_letter_code
_entity_poly.pdbx_strand_id
1 'polypeptide(L)'
;MDIESACENNIFLEFQIENLLRALRSAQNAENVVIRLTKKNKIPLLSLVISSYSRAGRPIMITQDIPIRILTPMQMSHVKEPSLPSADVYILLPQINSLRSVAERMKTINDYISISANNNGELILTSTSDLVDIQTFYKGLTNPNSRKLFSLSLSLPLHNT
;
A
#
# COMPACT_ATOMS: atom_id res chain seq x y z
N MET A 1 -3.78 -36.12 11.60
CA MET A 1 -2.82 -35.86 10.50
C MET A 1 -2.87 -34.36 10.33
N ASP A 2 -1.99 -33.68 11.06
CA ASP A 2 -2.06 -32.22 11.17
C ASP A 2 -1.47 -31.62 9.90
N ILE A 3 -2.22 -30.75 9.25
CA ILE A 3 -1.80 -30.08 8.02
C ILE A 3 -0.79 -29.02 8.45
N GLU A 4 0.49 -29.40 8.49
CA GLU A 4 1.58 -28.48 8.80
C GLU A 4 1.91 -27.63 7.57
N SER A 5 2.14 -26.34 7.80
CA SER A 5 2.43 -25.39 6.72
C SER A 5 3.81 -25.65 6.10
N ALA A 6 3.88 -25.67 4.77
CA ALA A 6 5.13 -25.82 4.03
C ALA A 6 6.07 -24.58 4.10
N CYS A 7 5.64 -23.48 4.73
CA CYS A 7 6.39 -22.23 4.80
C CYS A 7 6.00 -21.35 6.00
N GLU A 8 6.22 -21.81 7.24
CA GLU A 8 5.98 -21.01 8.46
C GLU A 8 4.59 -20.36 8.52
N ASN A 9 3.56 -21.05 8.02
CA ASN A 9 2.19 -20.56 7.92
C ASN A 9 1.97 -19.35 6.98
N ASN A 10 2.87 -19.13 6.02
CA ASN A 10 2.77 -18.08 5.01
C ASN A 10 2.44 -18.64 3.63
N ILE A 11 1.58 -17.95 2.89
CA ILE A 11 1.26 -18.24 1.49
C ILE A 11 1.63 -17.02 0.66
N PHE A 12 2.72 -17.14 -0.10
CA PHE A 12 3.16 -16.10 -1.01
C PHE A 12 2.47 -16.26 -2.36
N LEU A 13 1.89 -15.16 -2.85
CA LEU A 13 1.09 -15.14 -4.06
C LEU A 13 1.40 -13.88 -4.88
N GLU A 14 1.43 -14.05 -6.19
CA GLU A 14 1.58 -12.99 -7.18
C GLU A 14 0.30 -12.90 -8.01
N PHE A 15 -0.13 -11.68 -8.30
CA PHE A 15 -1.30 -11.41 -9.13
C PHE A 15 -1.17 -10.07 -9.84
N GLN A 16 -1.95 -9.90 -10.90
CA GLN A 16 -1.99 -8.64 -11.64
C GLN A 16 -2.83 -7.61 -10.86
N ILE A 17 -2.23 -6.45 -10.55
CA ILE A 17 -2.88 -5.39 -9.76
C ILE A 17 -4.17 -4.90 -10.41
N GLU A 18 -4.23 -4.83 -11.73
CA GLU A 18 -5.43 -4.39 -12.47
C GLU A 18 -6.65 -5.30 -12.21
N ASN A 19 -6.43 -6.61 -12.10
CA ASN A 19 -7.48 -7.58 -11.81
C ASN A 19 -7.98 -7.42 -10.37
N LEU A 20 -7.06 -7.23 -9.42
CA LEU A 20 -7.43 -6.96 -8.03
C LEU A 20 -8.21 -5.64 -7.92
N LEU A 21 -7.73 -4.58 -8.57
CA LEU A 21 -8.41 -3.28 -8.56
C LEU A 21 -9.83 -3.38 -9.10
N ARG A 22 -10.04 -4.12 -10.19
CA ARG A 22 -11.37 -4.36 -10.75
C ARG A 22 -12.28 -5.09 -9.75
N ALA A 23 -11.77 -6.13 -9.10
CA ALA A 23 -12.52 -6.87 -8.11
C ALA A 23 -12.87 -6.01 -6.88
N LEU A 24 -11.93 -5.19 -6.40
CA LEU A 24 -12.14 -4.27 -5.28
C LEU A 24 -13.13 -3.14 -5.62
N ARG A 25 -13.15 -2.65 -6.86
CA ARG A 25 -14.16 -1.68 -7.31
C ARG A 25 -15.58 -2.25 -7.23
N SER A 26 -15.76 -3.54 -7.52
CA SER A 26 -17.05 -4.22 -7.33
C SER A 26 -17.45 -4.34 -5.85
N ALA A 27 -16.49 -4.26 -4.94
CA ALA A 27 -16.69 -4.37 -3.50
C ALA A 27 -16.90 -3.02 -2.78
N GLN A 28 -16.73 -1.88 -3.45
CA GLN A 28 -16.71 -0.56 -2.81
C GLN A 28 -17.99 -0.23 -2.01
N ASN A 29 -19.16 -0.70 -2.47
CA ASN A 29 -20.45 -0.53 -1.80
C ASN A 29 -21.02 -1.88 -1.32
N ALA A 30 -20.14 -2.82 -1.00
CA ALA A 30 -20.54 -4.11 -0.47
C ALA A 30 -20.84 -4.02 1.02
N GLU A 31 -21.78 -4.84 1.47
CA GLU A 31 -22.03 -5.07 2.89
C GLU A 31 -20.95 -5.96 3.48
N ASN A 32 -20.56 -7.01 2.75
CA ASN A 32 -19.55 -7.96 3.18
C ASN A 32 -18.70 -8.45 2.00
N VAL A 33 -17.44 -8.76 2.29
CA VAL A 33 -16.50 -9.34 1.32
C VAL A 33 -15.78 -10.49 1.99
N VAL A 34 -15.84 -11.66 1.38
CA VAL A 34 -15.07 -12.84 1.78
C VAL A 34 -14.02 -13.12 0.72
N ILE A 35 -12.75 -13.13 1.13
CA ILE A 35 -11.63 -13.46 0.25
C ILE A 35 -11.26 -14.93 0.49
N ARG A 36 -11.16 -15.71 -0.58
CA ARG A 36 -10.88 -17.14 -0.53
C ARG A 36 -9.77 -17.51 -1.50
N LEU A 37 -8.88 -18.38 -1.06
CA LEU A 37 -7.95 -19.06 -1.95
C LEU A 37 -8.67 -20.30 -2.52
N THR A 38 -8.84 -20.36 -3.83
CA THR A 38 -9.52 -21.49 -4.50
C THR A 38 -8.66 -22.05 -5.61
N LYS A 39 -8.98 -23.27 -6.06
CA LYS A 39 -8.32 -23.91 -7.21
C LYS A 39 -9.39 -24.47 -8.14
N LYS A 40 -9.53 -23.89 -9.34
CA LYS A 40 -10.48 -24.34 -10.37
C LYS A 40 -9.69 -24.84 -11.58
N ASN A 41 -9.98 -26.04 -12.08
CA ASN A 41 -9.31 -26.63 -13.24
C ASN A 41 -7.77 -26.57 -13.18
N LYS A 42 -7.22 -26.86 -11.99
CA LYS A 42 -5.78 -26.77 -11.66
C LYS A 42 -5.17 -25.35 -11.63
N ILE A 43 -5.96 -24.30 -11.86
CA ILE A 43 -5.54 -22.90 -11.76
C ILE A 43 -5.83 -22.39 -10.35
N PRO A 44 -4.82 -21.90 -9.60
CA PRO A 44 -5.05 -21.24 -8.32
C PRO A 44 -5.64 -19.84 -8.55
N LEU A 45 -6.62 -19.49 -7.71
CA LEU A 45 -7.41 -18.26 -7.81
C LEU A 45 -7.55 -17.61 -6.44
N LEU A 46 -7.54 -16.29 -6.41
CA LEU A 46 -8.01 -15.48 -5.29
C LEU A 46 -9.44 -15.06 -5.61
N SER A 47 -10.41 -15.70 -4.98
CA SER A 47 -11.84 -15.48 -5.18
C SER A 47 -12.37 -14.48 -4.16
N LEU A 48 -12.89 -13.36 -4.62
CA LEU A 48 -13.60 -12.38 -3.78
C LEU A 48 -15.10 -12.63 -3.95
N VAL A 49 -15.75 -13.07 -2.87
CA VAL A 49 -17.20 -13.23 -2.78
C VAL A 49 -17.77 -12.00 -2.09
N ILE A 50 -18.54 -11.21 -2.82
CA ILE A 50 -19.01 -9.89 -2.43
C ILE A 50 -20.53 -9.96 -2.27
N SER A 51 -21.02 -9.61 -1.09
CA SER A 51 -22.44 -9.48 -0.78
C SER A 51 -22.81 -8.00 -0.79
N SER A 52 -23.77 -7.60 -1.63
CA SER A 52 -24.23 -6.22 -1.77
C SER A 52 -25.73 -6.19 -2.11
N TYR A 53 -26.31 -4.99 -2.20
CA TYR A 53 -27.69 -4.80 -2.64
C TYR A 53 -27.74 -4.09 -3.99
N SER A 54 -28.68 -4.49 -4.82
CA SER A 54 -29.01 -3.79 -6.05
C SER A 54 -29.57 -2.40 -5.74
N ARG A 55 -29.63 -1.53 -6.75
CA ARG A 55 -30.30 -0.22 -6.64
C ARG A 55 -31.78 -0.33 -6.25
N ALA A 56 -32.41 -1.48 -6.48
CA ALA A 56 -33.79 -1.78 -6.08
C ALA A 56 -33.88 -2.48 -4.71
N GLY A 57 -32.80 -2.54 -3.92
CA GLY A 57 -32.78 -3.12 -2.58
C GLY A 57 -32.79 -4.65 -2.54
N ARG A 58 -32.49 -5.33 -3.66
CA ARG A 58 -32.42 -6.81 -3.70
C ARG A 58 -31.00 -7.29 -3.40
N PRO A 59 -30.80 -8.33 -2.58
CA PRO A 59 -29.46 -8.87 -2.32
C PRO A 59 -28.86 -9.45 -3.62
N ILE A 60 -27.59 -9.14 -3.86
CA ILE A 60 -26.77 -9.62 -4.97
C ILE A 60 -25.49 -10.22 -4.38
N MET A 61 -25.10 -11.38 -4.92
CA MET A 61 -23.79 -11.97 -4.67
C MET A 61 -22.95 -11.89 -5.94
N ILE A 62 -21.79 -11.24 -5.85
CA ILE A 62 -20.83 -11.10 -6.94
C ILE A 62 -19.59 -11.92 -6.59
N THR A 63 -19.15 -12.80 -7.48
CA THR A 63 -17.88 -13.53 -7.32
C THR A 63 -16.88 -13.03 -8.36
N GLN A 64 -15.72 -12.57 -7.89
CA GLN A 64 -14.60 -12.15 -8.74
C GLN A 64 -13.43 -13.10 -8.53
N ASP A 65 -13.10 -13.88 -9.56
CA ASP A 65 -11.97 -14.80 -9.53
C ASP A 65 -10.74 -14.15 -10.15
N ILE A 66 -9.70 -13.95 -9.34
CA ILE A 66 -8.42 -13.39 -9.80
C ILE A 66 -7.42 -14.53 -9.97
N PRO A 67 -6.86 -14.75 -11.18
CA PRO A 67 -5.76 -15.69 -11.36
C PRO A 67 -4.54 -15.24 -10.58
N ILE A 68 -3.98 -16.17 -9.82
CA ILE A 68 -2.78 -15.94 -9.02
C ILE A 68 -1.70 -16.96 -9.38
N ARG A 69 -0.46 -16.65 -9.02
CA ARG A 69 0.67 -17.58 -9.06
C ARG A 69 1.18 -17.77 -7.65
N ILE A 70 1.28 -19.01 -7.20
CA ILE A 70 1.87 -19.33 -5.90
C ILE A 70 3.39 -19.21 -6.02
N LEU A 71 4.00 -18.49 -5.09
CA LEU A 71 5.45 -18.29 -5.02
C LEU A 71 6.07 -19.28 -4.04
N THR A 72 7.24 -19.80 -4.42
CA THR A 72 8.05 -20.62 -3.51
C THR A 72 8.82 -19.72 -2.53
N PRO A 73 9.25 -20.23 -1.36
CA PRO A 73 10.03 -19.46 -0.40
C PRO A 73 11.33 -18.91 -1.01
N MET A 74 11.95 -19.66 -1.93
CA MET A 74 13.16 -19.24 -2.64
C MET A 74 12.91 -18.07 -3.62
N GLN A 75 11.74 -18.00 -4.25
CA GLN A 75 11.37 -16.83 -5.06
C GLN A 75 11.11 -15.61 -4.17
N MET A 76 10.56 -15.85 -2.98
CA MET A 76 10.20 -14.80 -2.03
C MET A 76 11.39 -14.19 -1.31
N SER A 77 12.52 -14.89 -1.20
CA SER A 77 13.73 -14.38 -0.50
C SER A 77 14.26 -13.07 -1.08
N HIS A 78 13.98 -12.78 -2.35
CA HIS A 78 14.38 -11.57 -3.05
C HIS A 78 13.45 -10.38 -2.81
N VAL A 79 12.24 -10.62 -2.28
CA VAL A 79 11.20 -9.61 -2.06
C VAL A 79 10.99 -9.47 -0.54
N LYS A 80 12.09 -9.29 0.20
CA LYS A 80 12.02 -9.00 1.63
C LYS A 80 11.96 -7.50 1.85
N GLU A 81 11.21 -7.06 2.85
CA GLU A 81 11.22 -5.66 3.29
C GLU A 81 12.67 -5.23 3.59
N PRO A 82 13.14 -4.13 2.99
CA PRO A 82 14.48 -3.64 3.25
C PRO A 82 14.60 -3.20 4.71
N SER A 83 15.72 -3.52 5.36
CA SER A 83 15.99 -2.99 6.70
C SER A 83 16.22 -1.48 6.61
N LEU A 84 15.31 -0.70 7.18
CA LEU A 84 15.41 0.75 7.21
C LEU A 84 16.37 1.18 8.35
N PRO A 85 17.42 1.97 8.07
CA PRO A 85 18.24 2.57 9.11
C PRO A 85 17.46 3.65 9.87
N SER A 86 17.97 4.08 11.03
CA SER A 86 17.42 5.23 11.76
C SER A 86 17.58 6.50 10.93
N ALA A 87 16.52 7.30 10.81
CA ALA A 87 16.58 8.58 10.12
C ALA A 87 17.13 9.67 11.06
N ASP A 88 17.88 10.61 10.50
CA ASP A 88 18.39 11.78 11.24
C ASP A 88 17.27 12.79 11.57
N VAL A 89 16.22 12.83 10.74
CA VAL A 89 15.06 13.73 10.87
C VAL A 89 13.78 12.96 10.60
N TYR A 90 12.80 13.10 11.48
CA TYR A 90 11.44 12.61 11.29
C TYR A 90 10.49 13.79 11.17
N ILE A 91 9.70 13.85 10.10
CA ILE A 91 8.72 14.92 9.87
C ILE A 91 7.45 14.34 9.25
N LEU A 92 6.28 14.79 9.72
CA LEU A 92 5.02 14.45 9.07
C LEU A 92 4.88 15.28 7.79
N LEU A 93 4.53 14.60 6.70
CA LEU A 93 4.34 15.25 5.42
C LEU A 93 3.16 16.22 5.47
N PRO A 94 3.23 17.36 4.74
CA PRO A 94 2.07 18.21 4.49
C PRO A 94 1.03 17.44 3.66
N GLN A 95 -0.11 18.09 3.38
CA GLN A 95 -1.13 17.51 2.50
C GLN A 95 -0.52 17.03 1.17
N ILE A 96 -0.65 15.72 0.90
CA ILE A 96 -0.05 15.08 -0.28
C ILE A 96 -0.49 15.72 -1.60
N ASN A 97 -1.71 16.28 -1.65
CA ASN A 97 -2.23 16.99 -2.81
C ASN A 97 -1.46 18.28 -3.11
N SER A 98 -1.06 19.01 -2.05
CA SER A 98 -0.24 20.22 -2.17
C SER A 98 1.17 19.85 -2.63
N LEU A 99 1.77 18.84 -2.00
CA LEU A 99 3.10 18.34 -2.37
C LEU A 99 3.14 17.85 -3.81
N ARG A 100 2.13 17.10 -4.24
CA ARG A 100 1.96 16.68 -5.64
C ARG A 100 1.89 17.87 -6.59
N SER A 101 1.05 18.85 -6.29
CA SER A 101 0.87 20.03 -7.15
C SER A 101 2.15 20.84 -7.32
N VAL A 102 2.99 20.89 -6.29
CA VAL A 102 4.29 21.57 -6.33
C VAL A 102 5.32 20.74 -7.09
N ALA A 103 5.41 19.44 -6.81
CA ALA A 103 6.31 18.53 -7.50
C ALA A 103 6.07 18.49 -9.01
N GLU A 104 4.81 18.47 -9.46
CA GLU A 104 4.47 18.52 -10.90
C GLU A 104 4.93 19.81 -11.58
N ARG A 105 4.81 20.97 -10.89
CA ARG A 105 5.30 22.25 -11.42
C ARG A 105 6.83 22.26 -11.50
N MET A 106 7.51 21.77 -10.46
CA MET A 106 8.97 21.69 -10.42
C MET A 106 9.53 20.73 -11.47
N LYS A 107 8.85 19.60 -11.70
CA LYS A 107 9.21 18.64 -12.75
C LYS A 107 9.24 19.25 -14.16
N THR A 108 8.41 20.25 -14.42
CA THR A 108 8.42 20.99 -15.69
C THR A 108 9.73 21.75 -15.93
N ILE A 109 10.48 22.05 -14.86
CA ILE A 109 11.66 22.91 -14.86
C ILE A 109 12.95 22.09 -14.76
N ASN A 110 12.95 21.03 -13.94
CA ASN A 110 14.05 20.09 -13.80
C ASN A 110 13.52 18.69 -13.49
N ASP A 111 14.21 17.66 -13.99
CA ASP A 111 13.93 16.25 -13.69
C ASP A 111 14.26 15.88 -12.23
N TYR A 112 15.07 16.70 -11.55
CA TYR A 112 15.50 16.47 -10.17
C TYR A 112 14.88 17.48 -9.20
N ILE A 113 14.36 16.96 -8.10
CA ILE A 113 13.84 17.74 -6.96
C ILE A 113 14.62 17.32 -5.72
N SER A 114 15.20 18.31 -5.04
CA SER A 114 15.86 18.15 -3.75
C SER A 114 14.85 18.38 -2.63
N ILE A 115 14.78 17.44 -1.69
CA ILE A 115 13.91 17.54 -0.50
C ILE A 115 14.80 17.70 0.71
N SER A 116 14.58 18.73 1.51
CA SER A 116 15.25 18.94 2.79
C SER A 116 14.23 19.14 3.90
N ALA A 117 14.55 18.70 5.11
CA ALA A 117 13.68 18.80 6.27
C ALA A 117 14.52 19.09 7.52
N ASN A 118 13.90 19.71 8.52
CA ASN A 118 14.55 20.00 9.80
C ASN A 118 13.73 19.51 11.01
N ASN A 119 14.33 19.61 12.19
CA ASN A 119 13.69 19.25 13.48
C ASN A 119 12.79 20.37 14.05
N ASN A 120 12.44 21.37 13.23
CA ASN A 120 11.61 22.51 13.61
C ASN A 120 10.30 22.58 12.80
N GLY A 121 9.89 21.47 12.20
CA GLY A 121 8.65 21.39 11.43
C GLY A 121 8.71 22.10 10.09
N GLU A 122 9.90 22.24 9.50
CA GLU A 122 10.06 22.82 8.17
C GLU A 122 10.56 21.77 7.18
N LEU A 123 9.91 21.75 6.01
CA LEU A 123 10.25 20.91 4.86
C LEU A 123 10.34 21.81 3.64
N ILE A 124 11.42 21.69 2.89
CA ILE A 124 11.73 22.54 1.74
C ILE A 124 11.94 21.64 0.52
N LEU A 125 11.20 21.92 -0.54
CA LEU A 125 11.40 21.34 -1.86
C LEU A 125 12.12 22.37 -2.72
N THR A 126 13.23 21.96 -3.34
CA THR A 126 14.06 22.82 -4.18
C THR A 126 14.26 22.17 -5.54
N SER A 127 14.11 22.95 -6.61
CA SER A 127 14.35 22.55 -7.98
C SER A 127 15.14 23.65 -8.67
N THR A 128 16.43 23.39 -8.90
CA THR A 128 17.37 24.35 -9.49
C THR A 128 17.71 23.92 -10.91
N SER A 129 17.56 24.81 -11.88
CA SER A 129 18.01 24.63 -13.27
C SER A 129 18.89 25.81 -13.71
N ASP A 130 19.42 25.77 -14.94
CA ASP A 130 20.30 26.81 -15.50
C ASP A 130 19.62 28.19 -15.59
N LEU A 131 18.28 28.22 -15.63
CA LEU A 131 17.51 29.45 -15.86
C LEU A 131 16.71 29.88 -14.63
N VAL A 132 16.26 28.93 -13.80
CA VAL A 132 15.30 29.19 -12.72
C VAL A 132 15.63 28.33 -11.51
N ASP A 133 15.62 28.95 -10.33
CA ASP A 133 15.61 28.24 -9.04
C ASP A 133 14.25 28.41 -8.37
N ILE A 134 13.61 27.29 -8.04
CA ILE A 134 12.33 27.28 -7.32
C ILE A 134 12.50 26.60 -5.98
N GLN A 135 12.07 27.29 -4.93
CA GLN A 135 12.03 26.77 -3.57
C GLN A 135 10.61 26.89 -3.01
N THR A 136 10.11 25.83 -2.41
CA THR A 136 8.82 25.81 -1.72
C THR A 136 9.01 25.43 -0.26
N PHE A 137 8.49 26.27 0.63
CA PHE A 137 8.61 26.12 2.07
C PHE A 137 7.30 25.63 2.67
N TYR A 138 7.35 24.49 3.34
CA TYR A 138 6.28 23.98 4.20
C TYR A 138 6.71 24.20 5.65
N LYS A 139 5.89 24.91 6.42
CA LYS A 139 6.17 25.27 7.82
C LYS A 139 5.06 24.75 8.74
N GLY A 140 5.38 24.62 10.03
CA GLY A 140 4.41 24.17 11.04
C GLY A 140 4.08 22.68 10.94
N LEU A 141 4.97 21.88 10.36
CA LEU A 141 4.85 20.43 10.32
C LEU A 141 5.20 19.84 11.69
N THR A 142 4.65 18.67 12.00
CA THR A 142 4.95 17.99 13.26
C THR A 142 6.12 17.03 13.08
N ASN A 143 7.13 17.11 13.95
CA ASN A 143 8.20 16.13 14.04
C ASN A 143 7.81 15.03 15.04
N PRO A 144 7.47 13.81 14.60
CA PRO A 144 7.14 12.74 15.52
C PRO A 144 8.41 12.27 16.24
N ASN A 145 8.30 12.01 17.55
CA ASN A 145 9.38 11.38 18.29
C ASN A 145 9.58 9.94 17.78
N SER A 146 10.82 9.60 17.43
CA SER A 146 11.26 8.32 16.83
C SER A 146 10.71 7.05 17.51
N ARG A 147 10.37 7.14 18.81
CA ARG A 147 9.88 6.03 19.63
C ARG A 147 8.46 5.53 19.27
N LYS A 148 7.65 6.29 18.52
CA LYS A 148 6.25 5.93 18.21
C LYS A 148 6.04 5.31 16.82
N LEU A 149 7.01 5.36 15.92
CA LEU A 149 6.82 4.94 14.52
C LEU A 149 7.02 3.43 14.30
N PHE A 150 7.75 2.75 15.16
CA PHE A 150 8.03 1.31 15.03
C PHE A 150 6.95 0.39 15.66
N SER A 151 5.88 0.93 16.25
CA SER A 151 4.87 0.13 16.98
C SER A 151 3.54 -0.03 16.25
N LEU A 152 3.52 -0.01 14.92
CA LEU A 152 2.35 -0.47 14.14
C LEU A 152 2.48 -1.97 13.85
N SER A 153 2.55 -2.80 14.89
CA SER A 153 2.27 -4.22 14.74
C SER A 153 0.75 -4.38 14.63
N LEU A 154 0.25 -4.63 13.42
CA LEU A 154 -1.13 -5.05 13.21
C LEU A 154 -1.29 -6.47 13.76
N SER A 155 -1.59 -6.60 15.06
CA SER A 155 -1.96 -7.87 15.65
C SER A 155 -3.40 -8.20 15.24
N LEU A 156 -3.57 -9.12 14.27
CA LEU A 156 -4.85 -9.76 14.03
C LEU A 156 -5.20 -10.61 15.27
N PRO A 157 -6.42 -10.49 15.83
CA PRO A 157 -6.84 -11.37 16.91
C PRO A 157 -6.94 -12.80 16.38
N LEU A 158 -6.17 -13.72 16.98
CA LEU A 158 -6.38 -15.15 16.83
C LEU A 158 -7.77 -15.46 17.41
N HIS A 159 -8.76 -15.66 16.54
CA HIS A 159 -10.03 -16.22 16.96
C HIS A 159 -9.81 -17.72 17.19
N ASN A 160 -9.67 -18.10 18.46
CA ASN A 160 -9.80 -19.47 18.93
C ASN A 160 -11.25 -19.91 18.75
N THR A 161 -11.49 -20.93 17.93
CA THR A 161 -12.48 -22.01 18.14
C THR A 161 -12.20 -23.12 17.14
#